data_AF-A0A453REA2-F1
#
_entry.id   AF-A0A453REA2-F1
#
_cell.length_a   1.000
_cell.length_b   1.000
_cell.length_c   1.000
_cell.angle_alpha   90.00
_cell.angle_beta   90.00
_cell.angle_gamma   90.00
#
_symmetry.space_group_name_H-M   'P 1'
#
loop_
_entity.id
_entity.type
_entity.pdbx_description
1 polymer ?
#
loop_
_entity_poly.entity_id
_entity_poly.type
_entity_poly.pdbx_seq_one_letter_code
_entity_poly.pdbx_strand_id
1 'polypeptide(L)'
;AGSMHWVVDKVPDQSLLNTAGWKFIIPRLYWNYPNDDMVLNISMTSSPLMRITSEKIGATINADMIIDVLHGTETVPVACISVVVSASGVVEASGDKVYGTVGLDDFSLSLKWSKIGNFHMSLIQV
;
A
#
# COMPACT_ATOMS: atom_id res chain seq x y z
N ALA A 1 4.35 -16.59 8.10
CA ALA A 1 3.28 -16.05 7.24
C ALA A 1 2.12 -15.65 8.15
N GLY A 2 1.53 -14.46 7.97
CA GLY A 2 0.36 -14.00 8.74
C GLY A 2 0.54 -12.81 9.70
N SER A 3 1.57 -11.96 9.56
CA SER A 3 1.87 -10.93 10.57
C SER A 3 1.85 -9.48 10.08
N MET A 4 1.74 -9.23 8.77
CA MET A 4 1.54 -7.88 8.24
C MET A 4 0.39 -7.90 7.25
N HIS A 5 -0.76 -7.51 7.79
CA HIS A 5 -1.96 -7.18 7.06
C HIS A 5 -2.48 -5.87 7.67
N TRP A 6 -2.78 -4.91 6.83
CA TRP A 6 -3.25 -3.61 7.24
C TRP A 6 -4.40 -3.19 6.33
N VAL A 7 -5.49 -2.78 6.97
CA VAL A 7 -6.67 -2.24 6.30
C VAL A 7 -6.66 -0.74 6.53
N VAL A 8 -6.54 0.02 5.44
CA VAL A 8 -6.63 1.48 5.47
C VAL A 8 -8.05 1.87 5.11
N ASP A 9 -8.82 2.30 6.12
CA ASP A 9 -10.20 2.75 6.00
C ASP A 9 -10.33 4.27 6.14
N LYS A 10 -9.29 4.96 6.63
CA LYS A 10 -9.22 6.41 6.76
C LYS A 10 -7.83 6.94 6.48
N VAL A 11 -7.77 8.10 5.82
CA VAL A 11 -6.57 8.94 5.74
C VAL A 11 -6.87 10.21 6.55
N PRO A 12 -6.09 10.53 7.60
CA PRO A 12 -6.29 11.75 8.36
C PRO A 12 -6.36 12.97 7.44
N ASP A 13 -7.34 13.83 7.67
CA ASP A 13 -7.52 15.12 6.98
C ASP A 13 -7.75 15.03 5.46
N GLN A 14 -8.03 13.84 4.89
CA GLN A 14 -8.22 13.68 3.45
C GLN A 14 -9.35 12.70 3.10
N SER A 15 -10.16 13.07 2.10
CA SER A 15 -11.21 12.20 1.53
C SER A 15 -10.69 11.37 0.34
N LEU A 16 -9.49 10.78 0.47
CA LEU A 16 -8.89 9.97 -0.59
C LEU A 16 -9.54 8.60 -0.72
N LEU A 17 -10.18 8.09 0.32
CA LEU A 17 -10.82 6.77 0.34
C LEU A 17 -12.29 6.84 -0.08
N ASN A 18 -12.55 7.61 -1.14
CA ASN A 18 -13.85 7.70 -1.79
C ASN A 18 -13.63 7.75 -3.31
N THR A 19 -14.48 7.08 -4.08
CA THR A 19 -14.31 6.97 -5.54
C THR A 19 -14.35 8.33 -6.25
N ALA A 20 -15.01 9.33 -5.67
CA ALA A 20 -15.01 10.70 -6.19
C ALA A 20 -13.61 11.33 -6.18
N GLY A 21 -12.80 11.05 -5.17
CA GLY A 21 -11.41 11.51 -5.08
C GLY A 21 -10.52 10.94 -6.19
N TRP A 22 -10.92 9.80 -6.76
CA TRP A 22 -10.17 9.08 -7.79
C TRP A 22 -10.68 9.34 -9.21
N LYS A 23 -11.71 10.19 -9.37
CA LYS A 23 -12.33 10.48 -10.67
C LYS A 23 -11.34 10.92 -11.75
N PHE A 24 -10.26 11.61 -11.38
CA PHE A 24 -9.24 12.09 -12.33
C PHE A 24 -8.08 11.11 -12.54
N ILE A 25 -7.92 10.12 -11.66
CA ILE A 25 -6.90 9.08 -11.76
C ILE A 25 -7.47 7.86 -12.50
N ILE A 26 -8.70 7.47 -12.16
CA ILE A 26 -9.42 6.31 -12.70
C ILE A 26 -10.90 6.67 -12.91
N PRO A 27 -11.26 7.33 -14.02
CA PRO A 27 -12.64 7.77 -14.26
C PRO A 27 -13.67 6.64 -14.21
N ARG A 28 -13.30 5.43 -14.67
CA ARG A 28 -14.17 4.24 -14.68
C ARG A 28 -14.55 3.77 -13.27
N LEU A 29 -13.71 4.01 -12.27
CA LEU A 29 -14.02 3.70 -10.87
C LEU A 29 -15.23 4.51 -10.41
N TYR A 30 -15.16 5.82 -10.60
CA TYR A 30 -16.23 6.74 -10.22
C TYR A 30 -17.51 6.48 -11.02
N TRP A 31 -17.42 6.18 -12.32
CA TRP A 31 -18.62 5.93 -13.12
C TRP A 31 -19.36 4.64 -12.72
N ASN A 32 -18.62 3.60 -12.33
CA ASN A 32 -19.24 2.35 -11.90
C ASN A 32 -19.73 2.40 -10.45
N TYR A 33 -19.10 3.22 -9.60
CA TYR A 33 -19.34 3.30 -8.16
C TYR A 33 -19.33 4.75 -7.67
N PRO A 34 -20.31 5.59 -8.03
CA PRO A 34 -20.24 7.04 -7.82
C PRO A 34 -20.39 7.43 -6.33
N ASN A 35 -19.35 8.06 -5.77
CA ASN A 35 -19.26 8.52 -4.38
C ASN A 35 -19.26 7.41 -3.33
N ASP A 36 -18.98 6.18 -3.71
CA ASP A 36 -18.82 5.08 -2.76
C ASP A 36 -17.50 5.22 -1.99
N ASP A 37 -17.52 4.79 -0.74
CA ASP A 37 -16.33 4.70 0.09
C ASP A 37 -15.45 3.53 -0.34
N MET A 38 -14.16 3.62 0.00
CA MET A 38 -13.18 2.61 -0.36
C MET A 38 -12.32 2.22 0.82
N VAL A 39 -11.75 1.03 0.73
CA VAL A 39 -10.80 0.49 1.69
C VAL A 39 -9.61 -0.06 0.91
N LEU A 40 -8.41 0.19 1.43
CA LEU A 40 -7.17 -0.39 0.88
C LEU A 40 -6.73 -1.52 1.79
N ASN A 41 -6.77 -2.74 1.26
CA ASN A 41 -6.37 -3.94 1.97
C ASN A 41 -4.94 -4.33 1.55
N ILE A 42 -3.98 -4.08 2.44
CA ILE A 42 -2.56 -4.31 2.18
C ILE A 42 -2.12 -5.57 2.93
N SER A 43 -1.49 -6.50 2.23
CA SER A 43 -0.98 -7.73 2.83
C SER A 43 0.38 -8.12 2.26
N MET A 44 1.30 -8.56 3.12
CA MET A 44 2.59 -9.08 2.65
C MET A 44 2.40 -10.39 1.88
N THR A 45 3.00 -10.50 0.71
CA THR A 45 2.94 -11.71 -0.12
C THR A 45 3.99 -12.76 0.29
N SER A 46 5.05 -12.33 0.98
CA SER A 46 6.16 -13.18 1.43
C SER A 46 6.89 -12.52 2.61
N SER A 47 7.73 -13.28 3.31
CA SER A 47 8.63 -12.70 4.33
C SER A 47 9.58 -11.67 3.70
N PRO A 48 9.92 -10.58 4.40
CA PRO A 48 10.81 -9.57 3.85
C PRO A 48 12.21 -10.14 3.62
N LEU A 49 12.86 -9.71 2.55
CA LEU A 49 14.25 -10.04 2.29
C LEU A 49 15.15 -9.08 3.06
N MET A 50 15.85 -9.59 4.08
CA MET A 50 16.75 -8.82 4.92
C MET A 50 18.18 -8.81 4.36
N ARG A 51 18.86 -7.67 4.44
CA ARG A 51 20.28 -7.51 4.13
C ARG A 51 20.97 -6.76 5.26
N ILE A 52 21.99 -7.35 5.87
CA ILE A 52 22.71 -6.74 6.98
C ILE A 52 24.13 -6.45 6.51
N THR A 53 24.54 -5.19 6.61
CA THR A 53 25.92 -4.74 6.38
C THR A 53 26.50 -4.15 7.67
N SER A 54 27.78 -3.82 7.66
CA SER A 54 28.42 -3.11 8.78
C SER A 54 27.86 -1.70 9.00
N GLU A 55 27.20 -1.14 8.00
CA GLU A 55 26.69 0.24 8.02
C GLU A 55 25.19 0.30 8.30
N LYS A 56 24.40 -0.63 7.75
CA LYS A 56 22.93 -0.59 7.84
C LYS A 56 22.25 -1.94 7.69
N ILE A 57 20.99 -2.00 8.08
CA ILE A 57 20.07 -3.10 7.82
C ILE A 57 19.10 -2.66 6.73
N GLY A 58 19.11 -3.34 5.59
CA GLY A 58 18.14 -3.18 4.51
C GLY A 58 17.05 -4.26 4.58
N ALA A 59 15.85 -3.89 4.13
CA ALA A 59 14.72 -4.79 3.97
C ALA A 59 14.00 -4.51 2.64
N THR A 60 13.70 -5.57 1.88
CA THR A 60 12.78 -5.51 0.75
C THR A 60 11.49 -6.24 1.10
N ILE A 61 10.37 -5.51 1.07
CA ILE A 61 9.04 -5.98 1.42
C ILE A 61 8.22 -6.09 0.15
N ASN A 62 7.66 -7.28 -0.11
CA ASN A 62 6.70 -7.49 -1.20
C ASN A 62 5.30 -7.62 -0.60
N ALA A 63 4.38 -6.80 -1.06
CA ALA A 63 3.00 -6.76 -0.60
C ALA A 63 2.01 -6.61 -1.77
N ASP A 64 0.76 -6.96 -1.52
CA ASP A 64 -0.36 -6.70 -2.41
C ASP A 64 -1.33 -5.75 -1.74
N MET A 65 -1.74 -4.72 -2.48
CA MET A 65 -2.81 -3.80 -2.11
C MET A 65 -4.04 -4.10 -2.97
N ILE A 66 -5.10 -4.58 -2.33
CA ILE A 66 -6.41 -4.73 -2.94
C ILE A 66 -7.22 -3.46 -2.67
N ILE A 67 -7.80 -2.89 -3.72
CA ILE A 67 -8.72 -1.76 -3.60
C ILE A 67 -10.12 -2.34 -3.56
N ASP A 68 -10.79 -2.14 -2.44
CA ASP A 68 -12.14 -2.60 -2.16
C ASP A 68 -13.09 -1.39 -2.16
N VAL A 69 -14.19 -1.48 -2.92
CA VAL A 69 -15.27 -0.49 -2.89
C VAL A 69 -16.39 -0.98 -1.98
N LEU A 70 -16.86 -0.11 -1.10
CA LEU A 70 -17.99 -0.37 -0.22
C LEU A 70 -19.30 0.04 -0.92
N HIS A 71 -19.86 -0.87 -1.70
CA HIS A 71 -21.06 -0.62 -2.51
C HIS A 71 -22.31 -1.17 -1.82
N GLY A 72 -23.10 -0.29 -1.21
CA GLY A 72 -24.28 -0.69 -0.44
C GLY A 72 -23.90 -1.56 0.75
N THR A 73 -24.29 -2.84 0.74
CA THR A 73 -23.94 -3.82 1.79
C THR A 73 -22.78 -4.75 1.38
N GLU A 74 -22.23 -4.58 0.18
CA GLU A 74 -21.21 -5.45 -0.38
C GLU A 74 -19.84 -4.77 -0.41
N THR A 75 -18.79 -5.57 -0.20
CA THR A 75 -17.40 -5.16 -0.42
C THR A 75 -16.92 -5.76 -1.73
N VAL A 76 -16.63 -4.90 -2.71
CA VAL A 76 -16.31 -5.32 -4.07
C VAL A 76 -14.83 -5.05 -4.38
N PRO A 77 -13.99 -6.09 -4.54
CA PRO A 77 -12.59 -5.91 -4.94
C PRO A 77 -12.52 -5.53 -6.41
N VAL A 78 -12.00 -4.33 -6.69
CA VAL A 78 -11.98 -3.72 -8.05
C VAL A 78 -10.61 -3.73 -8.71
N ALA A 79 -9.52 -3.77 -7.94
CA ALA A 79 -8.16 -3.89 -8.45
C ALA A 79 -7.19 -4.47 -7.42
N CYS A 80 -6.06 -5.00 -7.90
CA CYS A 80 -4.92 -5.38 -7.07
C CYS A 80 -3.63 -4.80 -7.64
N ILE A 81 -2.85 -4.17 -6.77
CA ILE A 81 -1.57 -3.55 -7.07
C ILE A 81 -0.49 -4.29 -6.27
N SER A 82 0.53 -4.78 -6.97
CA SER A 82 1.77 -5.25 -6.35
C SER A 82 2.56 -4.05 -5.85
N VAL A 83 3.02 -4.14 -4.61
CA VAL A 83 3.79 -3.13 -3.92
C VAL A 83 5.15 -3.72 -3.55
N VAL A 84 6.23 -3.05 -3.94
CA VAL A 84 7.59 -3.38 -3.48
C VAL A 84 8.16 -2.18 -2.77
N VAL A 85 8.50 -2.37 -1.50
CA VAL A 85 9.09 -1.34 -0.63
C VAL A 85 10.52 -1.75 -0.31
N SER A 86 11.46 -0.85 -0.54
CA SER A 86 12.83 -0.98 -0.04
C SER A 86 13.03 0.04 1.08
N ALA A 87 13.50 -0.44 2.22
CA ALA A 87 13.77 0.40 3.38
C ALA A 87 15.14 0.05 3.94
N SER A 88 15.82 1.02 4.53
CA SER A 88 17.03 0.78 5.29
C SER A 88 17.05 1.53 6.61
N GLY A 89 17.76 0.98 7.58
CA GLY A 89 17.80 1.52 8.93
C GLY A 89 19.09 1.21 9.65
N VAL A 90 19.35 1.98 10.68
CA VAL A 90 20.45 1.75 11.61
C VAL A 90 19.89 1.37 12.98
N VAL A 91 20.64 0.54 13.70
CA VAL A 91 20.25 0.04 15.01
C VAL A 91 21.28 0.48 16.03
N GLU A 92 20.81 1.02 17.14
CA GLU A 92 21.65 1.48 18.25
C GLU A 92 21.21 0.78 19.53
N ALA A 93 22.17 0.36 20.36
CA ALA A 93 21.88 -0.21 21.67
C ALA A 93 22.38 0.75 22.75
N SER A 94 21.53 1.05 23.74
CA SER A 94 21.90 1.85 24.90
C SER A 94 21.30 1.22 26.17
N GLY A 95 22.19 0.75 27.05
CA GLY A 95 21.80 -0.05 28.22
C GLY A 95 21.19 -1.39 27.81
N ASP A 96 19.96 -1.63 28.24
CA ASP A 96 19.14 -2.82 27.95
C ASP A 96 18.14 -2.61 26.80
N LYS A 97 18.22 -1.47 26.11
CA LYS A 97 17.28 -1.07 25.05
C LYS A 97 17.94 -1.06 23.69
N VAL A 98 17.17 -1.48 22.69
CA VAL A 98 17.51 -1.40 21.28
C VAL A 98 16.63 -0.36 20.63
N TYR A 99 17.26 0.59 19.95
CA TYR A 99 16.66 1.65 19.18
C TYR A 99 16.97 1.42 17.71
N GLY A 100 16.13 1.95 16.84
CA GLY A 100 16.42 1.95 15.42
C GLY A 100 15.72 3.10 14.72
N THR A 101 16.35 3.57 13.67
CA THR A 101 15.72 4.47 12.70
C THR A 101 15.54 3.71 11.41
N VAL A 102 14.41 3.93 10.74
CA VAL A 102 14.11 3.33 9.44
C VAL A 102 13.77 4.44 8.47
N GLY A 103 14.41 4.42 7.31
CA GLY A 103 14.12 5.26 6.16
C GLY A 103 13.53 4.43 5.02
N LEU A 104 12.65 5.05 4.25
CA LEU A 104 12.20 4.52 2.96
C LEU A 104 13.29 4.82 1.92
N ASP A 105 13.85 3.77 1.32
CA ASP A 105 14.85 3.93 0.25
C ASP A 105 14.15 4.08 -1.11
N ASP A 106 13.17 3.22 -1.39
CA ASP A 106 12.41 3.20 -2.64
C ASP A 106 11.04 2.53 -2.47
N PHE A 107 10.11 2.87 -3.35
CA PHE A 107 8.77 2.30 -3.40
C PHE A 107 8.32 2.19 -4.85
N SER A 108 7.87 1.00 -5.26
CA SER A 108 7.37 0.76 -6.61
C SER A 108 6.01 0.05 -6.62
N LEU A 109 5.22 0.41 -7.63
CA LEU A 109 3.87 -0.08 -7.84
C LEU A 109 3.74 -0.74 -9.21
N SER A 110 3.04 -1.88 -9.27
CA SER A 110 2.70 -2.55 -10.52
C SER A 110 1.30 -3.14 -10.46
N LEU A 111 0.50 -2.93 -11.52
CA LEU A 111 -0.86 -3.47 -11.56
C LEU A 111 -0.82 -4.99 -11.75
N LYS A 112 -1.40 -5.75 -10.81
CA LYS A 112 -1.59 -7.20 -10.96
C LYS A 112 -2.84 -7.51 -11.76
N TRP A 113 -3.96 -6.88 -11.41
CA TRP A 113 -5.21 -7.00 -12.15
C TRP A 113 -6.14 -5.82 -11.83
N SER A 114 -7.12 -5.57 -12.70
CA SER A 114 -8.15 -4.55 -12.50
C SER A 114 -9.44 -4.91 -13.24
N LYS A 115 -10.57 -4.68 -12.59
CA LYS A 115 -11.93 -4.72 -13.18
C LYS A 115 -12.41 -3.35 -13.67
N ILE A 116 -11.66 -2.30 -13.36
CA ILE A 116 -11.99 -0.89 -13.63
C ILE A 116 -11.04 -0.24 -14.66
N GLY A 117 -10.26 -1.04 -15.38
CA GLY A 117 -9.32 -0.60 -16.41
C GLY A 117 -7.90 -0.36 -15.89
N ASN A 118 -7.03 0.16 -16.74
CA ASN A 118 -5.62 0.34 -16.42
C ASN A 118 -5.40 1.54 -15.50
N PHE A 119 -4.38 1.42 -14.67
CA PHE A 119 -3.95 2.42 -13.73
C PHE A 119 -2.67 3.07 -14.26
N HIS A 120 -2.62 4.39 -14.28
CA HIS A 120 -1.37 5.11 -14.49
C HIS A 120 -0.62 5.17 -13.16
N MET A 121 0.23 4.18 -12.86
CA MET A 121 0.92 4.07 -11.57
C MET A 121 1.73 5.32 -11.20
N SER A 122 2.23 6.05 -12.19
CA SER A 122 2.91 7.34 -12.00
C SER A 122 2.05 8.44 -11.37
N LEU A 123 0.71 8.30 -11.36
CA LEU A 123 -0.19 9.22 -10.67
C LEU A 123 -0.38 8.88 -9.19
N ILE A 124 0.06 7.68 -8.78
CA ILE A 124 -0.10 7.12 -7.43
C ILE A 124 1.24 7.08 -6.70
N GLN A 125 2.31 6.77 -7.43
CA GLN A 125 3.68 6.79 -6.95
C GLN A 125 4.17 8.25 -6.92
N VAL A 126 4.19 8.86 -5.74
CA VAL A 126 4.64 10.24 -5.49
C VAL A 126 5.92 10.22 -4.67
#